data_AF-A0A496THV8-F1
#
_entry.id   AF-A0A496THV8-F1
#
_cell.length_a   1.000
_cell.length_b   1.000
_cell.length_c   1.000
_cell.angle_alpha   90.00
_cell.angle_beta   90.00
_cell.angle_gamma   90.00
#
_symmetry.space_group_name_H-M   'P 1'
#
loop_
_entity.id
_entity.type
_entity.pdbx_description
1 polymer ?
#
loop_
_entity_poly.entity_id
_entity_poly.type
_entity_poly.pdbx_seq_one_letter_code
_entity_poly.pdbx_strand_id
1 'polypeptide(L)'
;MALVSPATLSAERYNQVRKSDRGGSIHGGEWETSLMLYLGEQVDMSQATKEDIMRYQSDFVAGDNFTGSQKVFWSTWGLQRSKTGIYGDPTVATAETGKAIMEAIVKEGVAFAKEYWSASEGD
;
A
#
# COMPACT_ATOMS: atom_id res chain seq x y z
N MET A 1 6.58 -22.66 7.32
CA MET A 1 6.86 -21.64 6.29
C MET A 1 5.79 -20.58 6.39
N ALA A 2 6.16 -19.31 6.46
CA ALA A 2 5.22 -18.18 6.53
C ALA A 2 5.53 -17.15 5.44
N LEU A 3 4.50 -16.40 5.05
CA LEU A 3 4.58 -15.28 4.11
C LEU A 3 3.94 -14.07 4.79
N VAL A 4 4.60 -12.91 4.70
CA VAL A 4 4.08 -11.63 5.21
C VAL A 4 3.97 -10.63 4.06
N SER A 5 2.98 -9.74 4.17
CA SER A 5 2.77 -8.61 3.26
C SER A 5 2.84 -7.31 4.06
N PRO A 6 3.83 -6.44 3.84
CA PRO A 6 3.92 -5.15 4.53
C PRO A 6 2.67 -4.27 4.33
N ALA A 7 2.06 -4.34 3.14
CA ALA A 7 0.81 -3.66 2.85
C ALA A 7 -0.32 -4.18 3.77
N THR A 8 -0.46 -5.49 3.91
CA THR A 8 -1.49 -6.10 4.78
C THR A 8 -1.24 -5.78 6.26
N LEU A 9 0.02 -5.87 6.72
CA LEU A 9 0.39 -5.56 8.10
C LEU A 9 0.12 -4.10 8.49
N SER A 10 0.19 -3.18 7.53
CA SER A 10 -0.06 -1.75 7.75
C SER A 10 -1.46 -1.29 7.36
N ALA A 11 -2.31 -2.14 6.79
CA ALA A 11 -3.53 -1.72 6.11
C ALA A 11 -4.49 -0.92 7.01
N GLU A 12 -4.72 -1.39 8.24
CA GLU A 12 -5.57 -0.69 9.20
C GLU A 12 -5.02 0.72 9.49
N ARG A 13 -3.74 0.80 9.86
CA ARG A 13 -3.12 2.08 10.20
C ARG A 13 -3.08 3.02 9.01
N TYR A 14 -2.73 2.52 7.83
CA TYR A 14 -2.72 3.30 6.60
C TYR A 14 -4.11 3.85 6.30
N ASN A 15 -5.17 3.05 6.37
CA ASN A 15 -6.53 3.54 6.10
C ASN A 15 -7.01 4.62 7.08
N GLN A 16 -6.47 4.69 8.30
CA GLN A 16 -6.78 5.76 9.25
C GLN A 16 -6.10 7.09 8.89
N VAL A 17 -4.95 7.06 8.21
CA VAL A 17 -4.12 8.24 7.96
C VAL A 17 -4.00 8.60 6.48
N ARG A 18 -4.48 7.74 5.57
CA ARG A 18 -4.42 7.95 4.13
C ARG A 18 -5.16 9.23 3.76
N LYS A 19 -4.60 9.94 2.80
CA LYS A 19 -5.14 11.18 2.23
C LYS A 19 -5.71 10.94 0.83
N SER A 20 -5.26 9.90 0.14
CA SER A 20 -5.77 9.56 -1.19
C SER A 20 -7.11 8.87 -1.10
N ASP A 21 -7.99 9.18 -2.06
CA ASP A 21 -9.24 8.46 -2.26
C ASP A 21 -8.98 7.01 -2.70
N ARG A 22 -10.04 6.18 -2.69
CA ARG A 22 -10.00 4.82 -3.24
C ARG A 22 -9.47 4.85 -4.68
N GLY A 23 -8.49 4.00 -4.97
CA GLY A 23 -7.75 3.98 -6.24
C GLY A 23 -6.41 4.71 -6.19
N GLY A 24 -6.14 5.41 -5.09
CA GLY A 24 -4.89 6.12 -4.84
C GLY A 24 -3.70 5.25 -4.43
N SER A 25 -3.92 3.97 -4.10
CA SER A 25 -2.86 3.10 -3.58
C SER A 25 -2.93 1.68 -4.15
N ILE A 26 -2.51 1.52 -5.41
CA ILE A 26 -2.26 0.22 -6.03
C ILE A 26 -0.77 0.01 -6.33
N HIS A 27 -0.15 0.95 -7.05
CA HIS A 27 1.29 0.95 -7.35
C HIS A 27 1.76 2.37 -7.65
N GLY A 28 2.92 2.79 -7.16
CA GLY A 28 3.43 4.17 -7.20
C GLY A 28 2.52 5.19 -6.52
N GLY A 29 1.54 4.73 -5.73
CA GLY A 29 0.54 5.56 -5.10
C GLY A 29 1.00 6.20 -3.79
N GLU A 30 0.05 6.68 -3.00
CA GLU A 30 0.34 7.35 -1.73
C GLU A 30 1.14 6.44 -0.78
N TRP A 31 0.76 5.16 -0.64
CA TRP A 31 1.40 4.24 0.31
C TRP A 31 2.89 4.04 0.03
N GLU A 32 3.25 3.69 -1.22
CA GLU A 32 4.64 3.46 -1.62
C GLU A 32 5.46 4.76 -1.58
N THR A 33 4.91 5.85 -2.12
CA THR A 33 5.61 7.14 -2.17
C THR A 33 5.85 7.70 -0.77
N SER A 34 4.88 7.55 0.15
CA SER A 34 5.03 8.00 1.54
C SER A 34 6.15 7.24 2.26
N LEU A 35 6.26 5.93 2.03
CA LEU A 35 7.36 5.12 2.57
C LEU A 35 8.72 5.58 2.05
N MET A 36 8.83 5.84 0.74
CA MET A 36 10.07 6.35 0.12
C MET A 36 10.50 7.69 0.75
N LEU A 37 9.55 8.63 0.91
CA LEU A 37 9.81 9.92 1.56
C LEU A 37 10.28 9.76 3.01
N TYR A 38 9.66 8.86 3.77
CA TYR A 38 10.05 8.58 5.16
C TYR A 38 11.46 7.97 5.26
N LEU A 39 11.80 7.06 4.35
CA LEU A 39 13.12 6.42 4.30
C LEU A 39 14.23 7.37 3.83
N GLY A 40 13.89 8.58 3.38
CA GLY A 40 14.84 9.54 2.84
C GLY A 40 15.35 9.17 1.45
N GLU A 41 14.59 8.34 0.73
CA GLU A 41 14.90 7.98 -0.65
C GLU A 41 14.63 9.14 -1.60
N GLN A 42 15.31 9.14 -2.75
CA GLN A 42 15.18 10.21 -3.73
C GLN A 42 13.82 10.12 -4.45
N VAL A 43 12.92 11.04 -4.12
CA VAL A 43 11.63 11.22 -4.77
C VAL A 43 11.48 12.66 -5.20
N ASP A 44 11.38 12.91 -6.50
CA ASP A 44 11.05 14.23 -7.02
C ASP A 44 9.53 14.45 -7.03
N MET A 45 9.03 15.00 -5.91
CA MET A 45 7.61 15.29 -5.75
C MET A 45 7.06 16.33 -6.73
N SER A 46 7.92 17.09 -7.42
CA SER A 46 7.47 18.02 -8.46
C SER A 46 6.92 17.31 -9.71
N GLN A 47 7.26 16.03 -9.88
CA GLN A 47 6.77 15.16 -10.95
C GLN A 47 5.58 14.29 -10.53
N ALA A 48 5.17 14.35 -9.25
CA ALA A 48 4.05 13.57 -8.76
C ALA A 48 2.75 13.98 -9.46
N THR A 49 2.02 12.99 -9.99
CA THR A 49 0.75 13.20 -10.68
C THR A 49 -0.23 12.10 -10.33
N LYS A 50 -1.53 12.42 -10.36
CA LYS A 50 -2.65 11.47 -10.20
C LYS A 50 -3.26 11.04 -11.54
N GLU A 51 -2.53 11.23 -12.64
CA GLU A 51 -2.98 10.93 -14.01
C GLU A 51 -3.50 9.48 -14.16
N ASP A 52 -2.81 8.55 -13.50
CA ASP A 52 -3.09 7.12 -13.56
C ASP A 52 -3.76 6.56 -12.30
N ILE A 53 -4.45 7.41 -11.52
CA ILE A 53 -5.31 6.92 -10.43
C ILE A 53 -6.25 5.83 -10.94
N MET A 54 -6.45 4.76 -10.17
CA MET A 54 -7.30 3.66 -10.62
C MET A 54 -8.76 4.09 -10.67
N ARG A 55 -9.36 3.99 -11.85
CA ARG A 55 -10.77 4.36 -12.08
C ARG A 55 -11.71 3.16 -12.10
N TYR A 56 -11.18 1.98 -12.41
CA TYR A 56 -12.00 0.77 -12.51
C TYR A 56 -12.22 0.17 -11.12
N GLN A 57 -13.49 0.03 -10.75
CA GLN A 57 -13.93 -0.71 -9.57
C GLN A 57 -15.28 -1.37 -9.87
N SER A 58 -15.56 -2.49 -9.22
CA SER A 58 -16.82 -3.23 -9.35
C SER A 58 -17.09 -4.06 -8.09
N ASP A 59 -18.19 -4.82 -8.09
CA ASP A 59 -18.48 -5.79 -7.01
C ASP A 59 -17.47 -6.94 -6.92
N PHE A 60 -16.60 -7.08 -7.94
CA PHE A 60 -15.56 -8.11 -8.02
C PHE A 60 -14.14 -7.54 -7.87
N VAL A 61 -13.93 -6.26 -8.21
CA VAL A 61 -12.63 -5.60 -8.19
C VAL A 61 -12.67 -4.40 -7.25
N ALA A 62 -11.83 -4.45 -6.22
CA ALA A 62 -11.69 -3.41 -5.21
C ALA A 62 -11.17 -2.11 -5.81
N GLY A 63 -10.33 -2.15 -6.84
CA GLY A 63 -9.77 -0.93 -7.44
C GLY A 63 -8.87 -0.15 -6.49
N ASP A 64 -8.40 -0.75 -5.39
CA ASP A 64 -7.47 -0.22 -4.40
C ASP A 64 -6.92 -1.40 -3.58
N ASN A 65 -5.66 -1.36 -3.12
CA ASN A 65 -5.08 -2.47 -2.37
C ASN A 65 -5.49 -2.49 -0.89
N PHE A 66 -6.04 -1.40 -0.37
CA PHE A 66 -6.28 -1.22 1.07
C PHE A 66 -7.76 -1.06 1.40
N THR A 67 -8.62 -0.78 0.41
CA THR A 67 -10.05 -0.55 0.61
C THR A 67 -10.90 -1.27 -0.43
N GLY A 68 -12.16 -1.52 -0.11
CA GLY A 68 -13.08 -2.26 -0.97
C GLY A 68 -12.96 -3.78 -0.81
N SER A 69 -13.60 -4.52 -1.71
CA SER A 69 -13.67 -5.99 -1.67
C SER A 69 -13.16 -6.57 -2.99
N GLN A 70 -12.04 -7.29 -2.96
CA GLN A 70 -11.51 -8.01 -4.11
C GLN A 70 -11.99 -9.46 -4.09
N LYS A 71 -12.73 -9.89 -5.12
CA LYS A 71 -13.25 -11.28 -5.24
C LYS A 71 -12.56 -12.09 -6.32
N VAL A 72 -11.90 -11.43 -7.27
CA VAL A 72 -11.21 -12.08 -8.40
C VAL A 72 -9.85 -11.44 -8.61
N PHE A 73 -8.89 -12.12 -9.23
CA PHE A 73 -7.67 -11.46 -9.69
C PHE A 73 -7.83 -11.02 -11.14
N TRP A 74 -7.83 -9.70 -11.37
CA TRP A 74 -7.72 -9.10 -12.69
C TRP A 74 -6.50 -8.18 -12.69
N SER A 75 -5.61 -8.38 -13.66
CA SER A 75 -4.41 -7.55 -13.76
C SER A 75 -4.80 -6.09 -13.93
N THR A 76 -4.33 -5.24 -13.00
CA THR A 76 -4.46 -3.78 -13.05
C THR A 76 -4.04 -3.22 -14.41
N TRP A 77 -2.98 -3.77 -15.01
CA TRP A 77 -2.46 -3.42 -16.34
C TRP A 77 -3.39 -3.83 -17.49
N GLY A 78 -4.21 -4.85 -17.29
CA GLY A 78 -5.28 -5.22 -18.22
C GLY A 78 -6.53 -4.35 -18.06
N LEU A 79 -6.77 -3.79 -16.87
CA LEU A 79 -7.95 -2.97 -16.57
C LEU A 79 -7.79 -1.50 -16.96
N GLN A 80 -6.58 -0.97 -16.83
CA GLN A 80 -6.29 0.42 -17.14
C GLN A 80 -4.90 0.52 -17.75
N ARG A 81 -4.77 1.25 -18.86
CA ARG A 81 -3.47 1.62 -19.41
C ARG A 81 -2.93 2.81 -18.64
N SER A 82 -1.72 2.66 -18.08
CA SER A 82 -1.01 3.73 -17.40
C SER A 82 -0.14 4.53 -18.39
N LYS A 83 -0.03 5.84 -18.19
CA LYS A 83 0.89 6.72 -18.93
C LYS A 83 2.23 6.89 -18.24
N THR A 84 2.23 6.83 -16.91
CA THR A 84 3.41 7.06 -16.05
C THR A 84 4.03 5.77 -15.53
N GLY A 85 3.34 4.63 -15.67
CA GLY A 85 3.67 3.36 -15.03
C GLY A 85 3.06 3.19 -13.63
N ILE A 86 2.52 4.28 -13.06
CA ILE A 86 1.86 4.33 -11.75
C ILE A 86 0.39 3.88 -11.89
N TYR A 87 -0.18 3.40 -10.78
CA TYR A 87 -1.61 3.18 -10.55
C TYR A 87 -1.97 3.69 -9.14
N GLY A 88 -2.17 4.99 -9.01
CA GLY A 88 -2.34 5.61 -7.70
C GLY A 88 -2.28 7.13 -7.71
N ASP A 89 -2.30 7.70 -6.51
CA ASP A 89 -2.17 9.13 -6.26
C ASP A 89 -1.00 9.40 -5.31
N PRO A 90 0.23 9.59 -5.84
CA PRO A 90 1.37 10.00 -5.04
C PRO A 90 1.32 11.46 -4.59
N THR A 91 0.42 12.30 -5.14
CA THR A 91 0.47 13.77 -4.95
C THR A 91 0.21 14.20 -3.50
N VAL A 92 -0.45 13.34 -2.73
CA VAL A 92 -0.78 13.55 -1.31
C VAL A 92 0.18 12.84 -0.35
N ALA A 93 1.19 12.14 -0.88
CA ALA A 93 2.15 11.39 -0.09
C ALA A 93 2.97 12.31 0.82
N THR A 94 3.24 11.84 2.05
CA THR A 94 4.03 12.59 3.03
C THR A 94 4.89 11.66 3.87
N ALA A 95 6.04 12.16 4.35
CA ALA A 95 6.92 11.40 5.22
C ALA A 95 6.24 11.00 6.54
N GLU A 96 5.30 11.81 7.05
CA GLU A 96 4.50 11.49 8.24
C GLU A 96 3.61 10.27 8.02
N THR A 97 2.95 10.18 6.86
CA THR A 97 2.19 9.00 6.45
C THR A 97 3.12 7.79 6.36
N GLY A 98 4.31 7.96 5.77
CA GLY A 98 5.32 6.90 5.64
C GLY A 98 5.81 6.37 6.98
N LYS A 99 6.05 7.27 7.93
CA LYS A 99 6.39 6.92 9.31
C LYS A 99 5.30 6.07 9.95
N ALA A 100 4.04 6.51 9.87
CA ALA A 100 2.91 5.79 10.44
C ALA A 100 2.74 4.39 9.82
N ILE A 101 2.97 4.25 8.52
CA ILE A 101 2.99 2.95 7.82
C ILE A 101 4.12 2.07 8.36
N MET A 102 5.35 2.57 8.39
CA MET A 102 6.53 1.79 8.82
C MET A 102 6.41 1.33 10.27
N GLU A 103 5.95 2.20 11.18
CA GLU A 103 5.72 1.84 12.58
C GLU A 103 4.70 0.70 12.70
N ALA A 104 3.64 0.70 11.90
CA ALA A 104 2.66 -0.38 11.88
C ALA A 104 3.26 -1.69 11.32
N ILE A 105 4.01 -1.62 10.21
CA ILE A 105 4.70 -2.80 9.64
C ILE A 105 5.61 -3.45 10.68
N VAL A 106 6.46 -2.65 11.35
CA VAL A 106 7.41 -3.17 12.34
C VAL A 106 6.69 -3.74 13.56
N LYS A 107 5.67 -3.04 14.07
CA LYS A 107 4.90 -3.49 15.23
C LYS A 107 4.25 -4.86 14.97
N GLU A 108 3.49 -4.98 13.90
CA GLU A 108 2.77 -6.21 13.58
C GLU A 108 3.72 -7.32 13.11
N GLY A 109 4.77 -6.98 12.36
CA GLY A 109 5.80 -7.93 11.93
C GLY A 109 6.59 -8.54 13.10
N VAL A 110 6.96 -7.73 14.10
CA VAL A 110 7.64 -8.23 15.32
C VAL A 110 6.69 -9.10 16.16
N ALA A 111 5.42 -8.70 16.28
CA ALA A 111 4.43 -9.52 16.99
C ALA A 111 4.28 -10.89 16.33
N PHE A 112 4.11 -10.92 15.00
CA PHE A 112 4.06 -12.16 14.23
C PHE A 112 5.33 -13.00 14.36
N ALA A 113 6.52 -12.40 14.26
CA ALA A 113 7.78 -13.13 14.36
C ALA A 113 7.94 -13.85 15.72
N LYS A 114 7.52 -13.20 16.82
CA LYS A 114 7.52 -13.78 18.16
C LYS A 114 6.53 -14.94 18.28
N GLU A 115 5.32 -14.78 17.74
CA GLU A 115 4.31 -15.83 17.70
C GLU A 115 4.81 -17.05 16.90
N TYR A 116 5.31 -16.81 15.69
CA TYR A 116 5.82 -17.85 14.80
C TYR A 116 6.96 -18.64 15.46
N TRP A 117 7.91 -17.95 16.10
CA TRP A 117 8.99 -18.59 16.86
C TRP A 117 8.45 -19.47 17.99
N SER A 118 7.58 -18.90 18.83
CA SER A 118 7.05 -19.60 20.02
C SER A 118 6.21 -20.82 19.64
N ALA A 119 5.43 -20.73 18.56
CA ALA A 119 4.65 -21.85 18.04
C ALA A 119 5.54 -22.95 17.42
N SER A 120 6.75 -22.59 16.97
CA SER A 120 7.71 -23.55 16.39
C SER A 120 8.60 -24.26 17.40
N GLU A 121 8.77 -23.72 18.62
CA GLU A 121 9.51 -24.39 19.72
C GLU A 121 8.61 -25.29 20.60
N GLY A 122 7.33 -25.44 20.25
CA GLY A 122 6.35 -26.24 20.99
C GLY A 122 6.34 -27.75 20.69
N ASP A 123 7.30 -28.25 19.90
CA ASP A 123 7.50 -29.68 19.59
C ASP A 123 8.77 -30.25 20.26
#